data_AF-A0A497LY41-F1
#
_entry.id   AF-A0A497LY41-F1
#
_cell.length_a   1.000
_cell.length_b   1.000
_cell.length_c   1.000
_cell.angle_alpha   90.00
_cell.angle_beta   90.00
_cell.angle_gamma   90.00
#
_symmetry.space_group_name_H-M   'P 1'
#
loop_
_entity.id
_entity.type
_entity.pdbx_description
1 polymer ?
#
loop_
_entity_poly.entity_id
_entity_poly.type
_entity_poly.pdbx_seq_one_letter_code
_entity_poly.pdbx_strand_id
1 'polypeptide(L)' 'MVEFKIRIHPGQRLAYIPKEIYEALGPSCKAVADCCAAVIYNEQTNLPDVIKSLEIILEDLKHRVKRKEASKVDS' A
#
# COMPACT_ATOMS: atom_id res chain seq x y z
N MET A 1 5.77 -6.11 6.96
CA MET A 1 5.26 -5.77 5.62
C MET A 1 6.42 -5.35 4.71
N VAL A 2 6.44 -5.78 3.43
CA VAL A 2 7.49 -5.45 2.44
C VAL A 2 7.08 -4.21 1.64
N GLU A 3 7.98 -3.24 1.49
CA GLU A 3 7.76 -2.06 0.66
C GLU A 3 8.29 -2.31 -0.76
N PHE A 4 7.45 -2.06 -1.77
CA PHE A 4 7.85 -2.19 -3.17
C PHE A 4 7.94 -0.82 -3.83
N LYS A 5 9.04 -0.57 -4.54
CA LYS A 5 9.18 0.66 -5.32
C LYS A 5 8.47 0.50 -6.66
N ILE A 6 7.28 1.08 -6.78
CA ILE A 6 6.52 1.13 -8.02
C ILE A 6 6.96 2.37 -8.80
N ARG A 7 7.37 2.19 -10.06
CA ARG A 7 7.66 3.29 -11.00
C ARG A 7 6.51 3.43 -11.98
N ILE A 8 5.98 4.63 -12.12
CA ILE A 8 4.93 4.96 -13.09
C ILE A 8 5.60 5.62 -14.29
N HIS A 9 5.34 5.10 -15.49
CA HIS A 9 5.87 5.69 -16.72
C HIS A 9 5.15 7.03 -16.99
N PRO A 10 5.85 8.17 -17.08
CA PRO A 10 5.22 9.50 -17.09
C PRO A 10 4.30 9.75 -18.29
N GLY A 11 4.64 9.20 -19.46
CA GLY A 11 3.83 9.39 -20.67
C GLY A 11 2.68 8.39 -20.83
N GLN A 12 2.84 7.17 -20.31
CA GLN A 12 1.85 6.09 -20.49
C GLN A 12 0.96 5.91 -19.27
N ARG A 13 1.36 6.47 -18.11
CA ARG A 13 0.68 6.33 -16.82
C ARG A 13 0.51 4.88 -16.38
N LEU A 14 1.34 3.99 -16.91
CA LEU A 14 1.38 2.56 -16.57
C LEU A 14 2.41 2.33 -15.47
N ALA A 15 2.06 1.45 -14.54
CA ALA A 15 2.95 0.99 -13.49
C ALA A 15 3.09 -0.53 -13.60
N TYR A 16 4.33 -1.02 -13.50
CA TYR A 16 4.55 -2.45 -13.35
C TYR A 16 4.17 -2.86 -11.92
N ILE A 17 3.23 -3.80 -11.81
CA ILE A 17 2.86 -4.42 -10.54
C ILE A 17 3.77 -5.63 -10.32
N PRO A 18 4.56 -5.66 -9.23
CA PRO A 18 5.38 -6.82 -8.87
C PRO A 18 4.55 -8.10 -8.81
N LYS A 19 5.19 -9.22 -9.15
CA LYS A 19 4.56 -10.55 -9.21
C LYS A 19 3.86 -10.91 -7.89
N GLU A 20 4.47 -10.58 -6.76
CA GLU A 20 3.95 -10.85 -5.43
C GLU A 20 2.62 -10.14 -5.16
N ILE A 21 2.48 -8.89 -5.65
CA ILE A 21 1.23 -8.13 -5.52
C ILE A 21 0.17 -8.72 -6.46
N TYR A 22 0.56 -9.11 -7.67
CA TYR A 22 -0.34 -9.75 -8.63
C TYR A 22 -0.84 -11.11 -8.12
N GLU A 23 0.01 -11.94 -7.51
CA GLU A 23 -0.39 -13.22 -6.93
C GLU A 23 -1.32 -13.04 -5.71
N ALA A 24 -1.12 -11.97 -4.92
CA ALA A 24 -1.95 -11.69 -3.76
C ALA A 24 -3.32 -11.08 -4.11
N LEU A 25 -3.36 -10.15 -5.07
CA LEU A 25 -4.58 -9.40 -5.41
C LEU A 25 -5.29 -9.96 -6.64
N GLY A 26 -4.62 -10.75 -7.47
CA GLY A 26 -5.17 -11.25 -8.73
C GLY A 26 -5.26 -10.19 -9.84
N PRO A 27 -5.84 -10.57 -11.00
CA PRO A 27 -5.82 -9.75 -12.22
C PRO A 27 -6.80 -8.57 -12.20
N SER A 28 -7.86 -8.63 -11.40
CA SER A 28 -8.93 -7.63 -11.38
C SER A 28 -8.84 -6.80 -10.12
N CYS A 29 -8.26 -5.61 -10.23
CA CYS A 29 -8.06 -4.69 -9.13
C CYS A 29 -8.74 -3.35 -9.39
N LYS A 30 -9.30 -2.76 -8.32
CA LYS A 30 -9.72 -1.36 -8.28
C LYS A 30 -8.83 -0.57 -7.33
N ALA A 31 -8.78 0.73 -7.54
CA ALA A 31 -8.00 1.64 -6.73
C ALA A 31 -8.84 2.79 -6.21
N VAL A 32 -8.58 3.20 -4.98
CA VAL A 32 -9.08 4.46 -4.40
C VAL A 32 -7.85 5.29 -4.04
N ALA A 33 -7.80 6.51 -4.56
CA ALA A 33 -6.71 7.45 -4.33
C ALA A 33 -7.21 8.71 -3.64
N ASP A 34 -6.36 9.28 -2.81
CA ASP A 34 -6.49 10.59 -2.20
C ASP A 34 -5.21 11.42 -2.46
N CYS A 35 -5.15 12.65 -1.95
CA CYS A 35 -4.08 13.62 -2.17
C CYS A 35 -2.64 13.07 -1.99
N CYS A 36 -2.43 12.10 -1.09
CA CYS A 36 -1.09 11.62 -0.73
C CYS A 36 -0.91 10.09 -0.83
N ALA A 37 -1.98 9.33 -1.04
CA ALA A 37 -1.92 7.86 -0.98
C ALA A 37 -2.97 7.22 -1.90
N ALA A 38 -2.71 5.98 -2.31
CA ALA A 38 -3.67 5.16 -3.02
C ALA A 38 -3.69 3.75 -2.44
N VAL A 39 -4.88 3.15 -2.41
CA VAL A 39 -5.09 1.75 -2.04
C VAL A 39 -5.54 1.01 -3.29
N ILE A 40 -4.88 -0.11 -3.58
CA ILE A 40 -5.24 -1.03 -4.66
C ILE A 40 -5.69 -2.34 -4.01
N TYR A 41 -6.81 -2.88 -4.47
CA TYR A 41 -7.38 -4.11 -3.92
C TYR A 41 -8.21 -4.85 -4.98
N ASN A 42 -8.43 -6.14 -4.78
CA ASN A 42 -9.19 -6.97 -5.69
C ASN A 42 -10.65 -6.48 -5.77
N GLU A 43 -11.20 -6.42 -6.99
CA GLU A 43 -12.56 -5.93 -7.24
C GLU A 43 -13.66 -6.73 -6.55
N GLN A 44 -13.44 -8.04 -6.42
CA GLN A 44 -14.36 -9.03 -5.84
C GLN A 44 -14.32 -9.05 -4.30
N THR A 45 -13.31 -8.44 -3.69
CA THR A 45 -13.23 -8.36 -2.22
C THR A 45 -14.23 -7.33 -1.70
N ASN A 46 -14.96 -7.70 -0.65
CA ASN A 46 -15.88 -6.79 0.02
C ASN A 46 -15.10 -5.66 0.73
N LEU A 47 -15.71 -4.47 0.81
CA LEU A 47 -15.04 -3.32 1.44
C LEU A 47 -14.71 -3.53 2.93
N PRO A 48 -15.56 -4.17 3.76
CA PRO A 48 -15.23 -4.42 5.17
C PRO A 48 -13.93 -5.20 5.38
N ASP A 49 -13.65 -6.21 4.56
CA ASP A 49 -12.42 -7.01 4.70
C ASP A 49 -11.20 -6.25 4.19
N VAL A 50 -11.37 -5.40 3.16
CA VAL A 50 -10.32 -4.46 2.72
C VAL A 50 -9.98 -3.50 3.86
N ILE A 51 -10.99 -2.94 4.55
CA ILE A 51 -10.79 -2.02 5.67
C ILE A 51 -10.02 -2.70 6.81
N LYS A 52 -10.42 -3.92 7.22
CA LYS A 52 -9.68 -4.68 8.25
C LYS A 52 -8.22 -4.89 7.88
N SER A 53 -7.94 -5.21 6.60
CA SER A 53 -6.56 -5.34 6.12
C SER A 53 -5.80 -4.01 6.21
N LEU A 54 -6.44 -2.91 5.81
CA LEU A 54 -5.86 -1.57 5.89
C LEU A 54 -5.56 -1.12 7.31
N GLU A 55 -6.38 -1.50 8.29
CA GLU A 55 -6.14 -1.19 9.71
C GLU A 55 -4.81 -1.79 10.19
N ILE A 56 -4.54 -3.05 9.85
CA ILE A 56 -3.27 -3.73 10.18
C ILE A 56 -2.08 -3.02 9.51
N ILE A 57 -2.23 -2.64 8.24
CA ILE A 57 -1.20 -1.90 7.49
C ILE A 57 -0.94 -0.54 8.13
N LEU A 58 -2.00 0.18 8.49
CA LEU A 58 -1.93 1.50 9.12
C LEU A 58 -1.27 1.44 10.50
N GLU A 59 -1.56 0.41 11.30
CA GLU A 59 -0.89 0.18 12.58
C GLU A 59 0.62 -0.02 12.40
N ASP A 60 1.06 -0.86 11.46
CA ASP A 60 2.50 -1.06 11.19
C ASP A 60 3.18 0.25 10.75
N LEU A 61 2.54 1.03 9.87
CA LEU A 61 3.05 2.34 9.45
C LEU A 61 3.19 3.31 10.62
N LYS A 62 2.17 3.38 11.50
CA LYS A 62 2.23 4.18 12.74
C LYS A 62 3.38 3.73 13.65
N HIS A 63 3.61 2.43 13.78
CA HIS A 63 4.74 1.90 14.55
C HIS A 63 6.10 2.28 13.95
N ARG A 64 6.25 2.31 12.62
CA ARG A 64 7.49 2.78 11.96
C ARG A 64 7.76 4.25 12.22
N VAL A 65 6.72 5.10 12.17
CA VAL A 65 6.84 6.53 12.48
C VAL A 65 7.33 6.72 13.92
N LYS A 66 6.68 6.08 14.90
CA LYS A 66 7.07 6.16 16.32
C LYS A 66 8.51 5.72 16.57
N ARG A 67 8.97 4.64 15.92
CA ARG A 67 10.37 4.17 16.05
C ARG A 67 11.37 5.18 15.50
N LYS A 68 11.05 5.82 14.38
CA LYS A 68 11.90 6.83 13.75
C LYS A 68 11.99 8.13 14.58
N GLU A 69 10.92 8.45 15.30
CA GLU A 69 10.91 9.57 16.25
C GLU A 69 11.73 9.25 17.49
N ALA A 70 11.56 8.06 18.08
CA ALA A 70 12.35 7.63 19.25
C ALA A 70 13.86 7.62 18.95
N SER A 71 14.28 7.14 17.76
CA SER A 71 15.70 7.12 17.37
C SER A 71 16.30 8.48 17.04
N LYS A 72 15.51 9.55 16.94
CA LYS A 72 15.99 10.91 16.69
C LYS A 72 16.20 11.72 17.97
N VAL A 73 15.67 11.25 19.10
CA VAL A 73 15.83 11.92 20.41
C VAL A 73 17.17 11.55 21.06
N ASP A 74 17.78 10.43 20.64
CA ASP A 74 19.06 9.92 21.13
C ASP A 74 20.29 10.33 20.26
N SER A 75 20.19 11.40 19.45
CA SER A 75 21.28 11.94 18.61
C SER A 75 21.36 13.45 18.68
#